data_AF-A0A0W8FN47-F1
#
_entry.id   AF-A0A0W8FN47-F1
#
_cell.length_a   1.000
_cell.length_b   1.000
_cell.length_c   1.000
_cell.angle_alpha   90.00
_cell.angle_beta   90.00
_cell.angle_gamma   90.00
#
_symmetry.space_group_name_H-M   'P 1'
#
loop_
_entity.id
_entity.type
_entity.pdbx_description
1 polymer ?
#
loop_
_entity_poly.entity_id
_entity_poly.type
_entity_poly.pdbx_seq_one_letter_code
_entity_poly.pdbx_strand_id
1 'polypeptide(L)'
;MQAYAAKLIDLIESKAENIAKQWAENVMKHNRTPSYHSLPKEMVIEQGTNFYKLFRRMSLAENPYEEAKTFSWKYAEDFYRKKIPLQEATYALMLMRRNLWLYAEFQGTFFTAVEIQQAVESLNRTILMFDYVSYQVIEKYQALIVGSVERRLGAIKTLMMKGQIAGIGKLFKTGLMIILLIAAGILIYYNHAILKTEGLFTHLFYIPVILASIWWGKKGIFAAIFLGVLLLTSHLLFLTRMPISGDVVRAVMFVVIGGVIGWLMEGIKKVEELY
;
A
#
# COMPACT_ATOMS: atom_id res chain seq x y z
N MET A 1 -29.97 40.04 -6.98
CA MET A 1 -29.39 38.88 -6.27
C MET A 1 -27.86 38.72 -6.44
N GLN A 2 -27.19 39.44 -7.35
CA GLN A 2 -25.72 39.36 -7.55
C GLN A 2 -24.85 40.31 -6.69
N ALA A 3 -25.44 41.27 -5.97
CA ALA A 3 -24.68 42.36 -5.34
C ALA A 3 -23.84 41.98 -4.11
N TYR A 4 -24.05 40.79 -3.52
CA TYR A 4 -23.46 40.43 -2.22
C TYR A 4 -22.27 39.49 -2.30
N ALA A 5 -22.29 38.55 -3.26
CA ALA A 5 -21.08 37.86 -3.68
C ALA A 5 -20.00 38.90 -4.07
N ALA A 6 -20.41 40.01 -4.71
CA ALA A 6 -19.53 41.11 -5.04
C ALA A 6 -18.81 41.69 -3.82
N LYS A 7 -19.48 42.01 -2.70
CA LYS A 7 -18.80 42.58 -1.50
C LYS A 7 -17.65 41.72 -0.97
N LEU A 8 -17.85 40.40 -0.84
CA LEU A 8 -16.80 39.49 -0.38
C LEU A 8 -15.70 39.34 -1.44
N ILE A 9 -16.05 39.28 -2.71
CA ILE A 9 -15.10 39.23 -3.82
C ILE A 9 -14.26 40.52 -3.87
N ASP A 10 -14.88 41.69 -3.69
CA ASP A 10 -14.24 43.02 -3.68
C ASP A 10 -13.30 43.17 -2.48
N LEU A 11 -13.71 42.65 -1.31
CA LEU A 11 -12.84 42.56 -0.13
C LEU A 11 -11.61 41.71 -0.42
N ILE A 12 -11.80 40.53 -1.02
CA ILE A 12 -10.71 39.65 -1.41
C ILE A 12 -9.81 40.34 -2.44
N GLU A 13 -10.37 41.01 -3.44
CA GLU A 13 -9.64 41.71 -4.50
C GLU A 13 -8.74 42.82 -3.94
N SER A 14 -9.25 43.60 -2.99
CA SER A 14 -8.52 44.72 -2.40
C SER A 14 -7.59 44.35 -1.24
N LYS A 15 -7.82 43.22 -0.56
CA LYS A 15 -7.10 42.83 0.67
C LYS A 15 -6.42 41.47 0.63
N ALA A 16 -6.41 40.75 -0.51
CA ALA A 16 -5.84 39.40 -0.63
C ALA A 16 -4.46 39.25 0.02
N GLU A 17 -3.54 40.19 -0.21
CA GLU A 17 -2.19 40.13 0.35
C GLU A 17 -2.17 40.24 1.88
N ASN A 18 -3.02 41.10 2.46
CA ASN A 18 -3.12 41.26 3.91
C ASN A 18 -3.70 40.00 4.56
N ILE A 19 -4.75 39.44 3.95
CA ILE A 19 -5.37 38.20 4.41
C ILE A 19 -4.36 37.04 4.30
N ALA A 20 -3.57 36.99 3.22
CA ALA A 20 -2.54 35.98 3.01
C ALA A 20 -1.39 36.11 4.02
N LYS A 21 -0.96 37.33 4.36
CA LYS A 21 0.03 37.59 5.42
C LYS A 21 -0.44 37.08 6.77
N GLN A 22 -1.69 37.37 7.15
CA GLN A 22 -2.25 36.90 8.42
C GLN A 22 -2.40 35.36 8.43
N TRP A 23 -2.85 34.77 7.33
CA TRP A 23 -2.90 33.32 7.20
C TRP A 23 -1.49 32.67 7.29
N ALA A 24 -0.48 33.26 6.64
CA ALA A 24 0.89 32.77 6.68
C ALA A 24 1.46 32.76 8.11
N GLU A 25 1.25 33.84 8.88
CA GLU A 25 1.61 33.88 10.30
C GLU A 25 0.97 32.74 11.11
N ASN A 26 -0.30 32.44 10.82
CA ASN A 26 -1.06 31.42 11.52
C ASN A 26 -0.61 30.01 11.13
N VAL A 27 -0.51 29.68 9.84
CA VAL A 27 -0.15 28.33 9.38
C VAL A 27 1.30 27.97 9.72
N MET A 28 2.22 28.93 9.71
CA MET A 28 3.64 28.70 10.02
C MET A 28 3.92 28.50 11.52
N LYS A 29 2.95 28.76 12.41
CA LYS A 29 3.08 28.55 13.86
C LYS A 29 2.14 27.46 14.39
N HIS A 30 1.23 26.97 13.56
CA HIS A 30 0.19 26.05 14.00
C HIS A 30 0.75 24.63 14.22
N ASN A 31 0.32 23.97 15.31
CA ASN A 31 0.82 22.66 15.73
C ASN A 31 0.51 21.51 14.75
N ARG A 32 -0.61 21.61 14.01
CA ARG A 32 -1.02 20.66 12.96
C ARG A 32 -0.34 20.89 11.60
N THR A 33 0.55 21.88 11.46
CA THR A 33 1.28 22.18 10.22
C THR A 33 2.79 22.37 10.48
N PRO A 34 3.47 21.41 11.14
CA PRO A 34 4.89 21.54 11.48
C PRO A 34 5.81 21.70 10.24
N SER A 35 5.46 21.10 9.11
CA SER A 35 6.23 21.21 7.87
C SER A 35 6.24 22.62 7.30
N TYR A 36 5.28 23.48 7.68
CA TYR A 36 5.22 24.88 7.25
C TYR A 36 6.21 25.78 8.02
N HIS A 37 6.68 25.36 9.19
CA HIS A 37 7.52 26.19 10.06
C HIS A 37 8.88 26.49 9.43
N SER A 38 9.35 25.62 8.53
CA SER A 38 10.63 25.72 7.83
C SER A 38 10.53 26.31 6.42
N LEU A 39 9.33 26.62 5.94
CA LEU A 39 9.15 27.19 4.61
C LEU A 39 9.52 28.68 4.58
N PRO A 40 10.04 29.20 3.45
CA PRO A 40 10.21 30.63 3.26
C PRO A 40 8.87 31.35 3.40
N LYS A 41 8.81 32.37 4.27
CA LYS A 41 7.56 33.08 4.58
C LYS A 41 6.93 33.70 3.33
N GLU A 42 7.75 34.27 2.46
CA GLU A 42 7.34 34.90 1.21
C GLU A 42 6.65 33.90 0.28
N MET A 43 7.16 32.67 0.20
CA MET A 43 6.54 31.58 -0.56
C MET A 43 5.16 31.24 0.01
N VAL A 44 5.02 31.16 1.34
CA VAL A 44 3.72 30.88 1.97
C VAL A 44 2.76 32.03 1.66
N ILE A 45 3.15 33.29 1.84
CA ILE A 45 2.31 34.46 1.51
C ILE A 45 1.87 34.43 0.04
N GLU A 46 2.77 34.09 -0.89
CA GLU A 46 2.46 33.99 -2.30
C GLU A 46 1.37 32.94 -2.58
N GLN A 47 1.40 31.80 -1.89
CA GLN A 47 0.38 30.75 -2.04
C GLN A 47 -1.00 31.22 -1.61
N GLY A 48 -1.10 31.87 -0.45
CA GLY A 48 -2.37 32.46 0.01
C GLY A 48 -2.87 33.52 -0.97
N THR A 49 -1.97 34.37 -1.46
CA THR A 49 -2.30 35.42 -2.43
C THR A 49 -2.80 34.82 -3.74
N ASN A 50 -2.15 33.78 -4.25
CA ASN A 50 -2.54 33.08 -5.47
C ASN A 50 -3.88 32.34 -5.30
N PHE A 51 -4.15 31.76 -4.13
CA PHE A 51 -5.44 31.16 -3.83
C PHE A 51 -6.57 32.22 -3.81
N TYR A 52 -6.36 33.36 -3.17
CA TYR A 52 -7.38 34.43 -3.12
C TYR A 52 -7.65 35.02 -4.51
N LYS A 53 -6.63 35.12 -5.37
CA LYS A 53 -6.82 35.47 -6.80
C LYS A 53 -7.62 34.41 -7.55
N LEU A 54 -7.37 33.12 -7.30
CA LEU A 54 -8.16 32.03 -7.87
C LEU A 54 -9.62 32.11 -7.42
N PHE A 55 -9.88 32.41 -6.15
CA PHE A 55 -11.23 32.52 -5.60
C PHE A 55 -12.10 33.48 -6.41
N ARG A 56 -11.55 34.65 -6.75
CA ARG A 56 -12.21 35.61 -7.64
C ARG A 56 -12.52 35.00 -9.00
N ARG A 57 -11.58 34.30 -9.64
CA ARG A 57 -11.82 33.65 -10.94
C ARG A 57 -12.92 32.60 -10.85
N MET A 58 -12.87 31.74 -9.84
CA MET A 58 -13.91 30.72 -9.59
C MET A 58 -15.29 31.34 -9.38
N SER A 59 -15.36 32.53 -8.76
CA SER A 59 -16.62 33.24 -8.53
C SER A 59 -17.25 33.84 -9.80
N LEU A 60 -16.47 34.01 -10.86
CA LEU A 60 -16.92 34.54 -12.15
C LEU A 60 -17.03 33.44 -13.22
N ALA A 61 -16.44 32.27 -12.98
CA ALA A 61 -16.43 31.16 -13.92
C ALA A 61 -17.80 30.49 -14.04
N GLU A 62 -18.14 30.07 -15.27
CA GLU A 62 -19.31 29.21 -15.53
C GLU A 62 -19.17 27.85 -14.83
N ASN A 63 -17.94 27.32 -14.78
CA ASN A 63 -17.60 26.10 -14.08
C ASN A 63 -16.49 26.35 -13.04
N PRO A 64 -16.85 26.69 -11.79
CA PRO A 64 -15.89 26.92 -10.71
C PRO A 64 -15.02 25.70 -10.38
N TYR A 65 -15.54 24.49 -10.61
CA TYR A 65 -14.81 23.25 -10.36
C TYR A 65 -13.65 23.08 -11.33
N GLU A 66 -13.86 23.30 -12.63
CA GLU A 66 -12.76 23.23 -13.61
C GLU A 66 -11.74 24.36 -13.39
N GLU A 67 -12.18 25.58 -13.06
CA GLU A 67 -11.28 26.70 -12.78
C GLU A 67 -10.35 26.40 -11.59
N ALA A 68 -10.88 25.75 -10.54
CA ALA A 68 -10.11 25.35 -9.35
C ALA A 68 -8.87 24.51 -9.70
N LYS A 69 -8.96 23.68 -10.75
CA LYS A 69 -7.95 22.69 -11.13
C LYS A 69 -6.58 23.30 -11.40
N THR A 70 -6.57 24.49 -12.03
CA THR A 70 -5.33 25.21 -12.39
C THR A 70 -4.45 25.49 -11.18
N PHE A 71 -5.06 25.87 -10.05
CA PHE A 71 -4.34 26.10 -8.80
C PHE A 71 -4.14 24.79 -8.04
N SER A 72 -5.20 24.00 -7.86
CA SER A 72 -5.21 22.81 -7.01
C SER A 72 -4.11 21.82 -7.40
N TRP A 73 -3.91 21.59 -8.71
CA TRP A 73 -2.89 20.67 -9.18
C TRP A 73 -1.48 21.19 -8.94
N LYS A 74 -1.24 22.48 -9.24
CA LYS A 74 0.06 23.10 -8.98
C LYS A 74 0.40 23.08 -7.50
N TYR A 75 -0.54 23.45 -6.64
CA TYR A 75 -0.40 23.39 -5.19
C TYR A 75 -0.06 21.96 -4.73
N ALA A 76 -0.81 20.95 -5.17
CA ALA A 76 -0.54 19.56 -4.81
C ALA A 76 0.85 19.08 -5.27
N GLU A 77 1.24 19.40 -6.51
CA GLU A 77 2.53 19.00 -7.07
C GLU A 77 3.71 19.66 -6.36
N ASP A 78 3.65 20.96 -6.10
CA ASP A 78 4.72 21.71 -5.44
C ASP A 78 4.93 21.22 -3.99
N PHE A 79 3.85 20.99 -3.27
CA PHE A 79 3.89 20.50 -1.90
C PHE A 79 4.34 19.04 -1.82
N TYR A 80 3.90 18.20 -2.74
CA TYR A 80 4.35 16.81 -2.83
C TYR A 80 5.86 16.74 -3.10
N ARG A 81 6.37 17.57 -4.02
CA ARG A 81 7.81 17.68 -4.31
C ARG A 81 8.61 18.14 -3.08
N LYS A 82 8.06 19.05 -2.28
CA LYS A 82 8.64 19.51 -1.02
C LYS A 82 8.45 18.53 0.15
N LYS A 83 7.84 17.37 -0.09
CA LYS A 83 7.55 16.31 0.89
C LYS A 83 6.68 16.78 2.06
N ILE A 84 5.82 17.76 1.82
CA ILE A 84 4.85 18.19 2.83
C ILE A 84 3.75 17.12 2.91
N PRO A 85 3.37 16.66 4.10
CA PRO A 85 2.32 15.65 4.23
C PRO A 85 0.96 16.16 3.76
N LEU A 86 0.17 15.27 3.15
CA LEU A 86 -1.16 15.59 2.63
C LEU A 86 -2.06 16.21 3.71
N GLN A 87 -2.04 15.67 4.93
CA GLN A 87 -2.86 16.19 6.02
C GLN A 87 -2.51 17.65 6.36
N GLU A 88 -1.23 18.03 6.31
CA GLU A 88 -0.79 19.41 6.55
C GLU A 88 -1.18 20.33 5.40
N ALA A 89 -0.97 19.87 4.16
CA ALA A 89 -1.36 20.62 2.96
C ALA A 89 -2.87 20.90 2.91
N THR A 90 -3.68 19.93 3.35
CA THR A 90 -5.15 20.06 3.44
C THR A 90 -5.55 20.95 4.60
N TYR A 91 -4.95 20.78 5.79
CA TYR A 91 -5.26 21.59 6.95
C TYR A 91 -4.92 23.08 6.74
N ALA A 92 -3.86 23.37 5.98
CA ALA A 92 -3.52 24.73 5.60
C ALA A 92 -4.61 25.43 4.76
N LEU A 93 -5.29 24.70 3.86
CA LEU A 93 -6.45 25.20 3.12
C LEU A 93 -7.64 25.46 4.05
N MET A 94 -7.87 24.58 5.04
CA MET A 94 -8.90 24.80 6.06
C MET A 94 -8.62 26.06 6.90
N LEU A 95 -7.35 26.27 7.28
CA LEU A 95 -6.92 27.50 7.96
C LEU A 95 -7.10 28.73 7.07
N MET A 96 -6.84 28.61 5.77
CA MET A 96 -7.02 29.70 4.82
C MET A 96 -8.49 30.13 4.75
N ARG A 97 -9.41 29.18 4.63
CA ARG A 97 -10.86 29.43 4.70
C ARG A 97 -11.26 30.16 5.99
N ARG A 98 -10.76 29.68 7.13
CA ARG A 98 -11.04 30.28 8.44
C ARG A 98 -10.51 31.71 8.54
N ASN A 99 -9.31 31.98 8.04
CA ASN A 99 -8.70 33.31 8.08
C ASN A 99 -9.48 34.30 7.20
N LEU A 100 -9.93 33.88 6.02
CA LEU A 100 -10.78 34.70 5.16
C LEU A 100 -12.08 35.08 5.89
N TRP A 101 -12.75 34.11 6.51
CA TRP A 101 -14.00 34.35 7.23
C TRP A 101 -13.81 35.33 8.41
N LEU A 102 -12.82 35.07 9.27
CA LEU A 102 -12.52 35.94 10.40
C LEU A 102 -12.18 37.36 9.94
N TYR A 103 -11.40 37.51 8.87
CA TYR A 103 -11.06 38.82 8.34
C TYR A 103 -12.31 39.59 7.87
N ALA A 104 -13.22 38.93 7.15
CA ALA A 104 -14.47 39.53 6.68
C ALA A 104 -15.41 39.93 7.83
N GLU A 105 -15.46 39.13 8.90
CA GLU A 105 -16.22 39.41 10.13
C GLU A 105 -15.64 40.62 10.88
N PHE A 106 -14.31 40.68 11.07
CA PHE A 106 -13.63 41.78 11.76
C PHE A 106 -13.70 43.13 11.05
N GLN A 107 -13.83 43.16 9.71
CA GLN A 107 -14.00 44.41 8.96
C GLN A 107 -15.41 45.02 9.07
N GLY A 108 -16.31 44.40 9.83
CA GLY A 108 -17.65 44.94 10.02
C GLY A 108 -18.48 44.92 8.74
N THR A 109 -18.23 43.95 7.86
CA THR A 109 -18.90 43.86 6.56
C THR A 109 -20.41 43.56 6.69
N PHE A 110 -20.87 43.12 7.87
CA PHE A 110 -22.22 42.59 8.11
C PHE A 110 -22.80 43.12 9.44
N PHE A 111 -23.48 44.28 9.44
CA PHE A 111 -24.05 44.87 10.68
C PHE A 111 -25.59 44.92 10.69
N THR A 112 -26.27 44.70 9.57
CA THR A 112 -27.75 44.75 9.50
C THR A 112 -28.40 43.37 9.28
N ALA A 113 -29.65 43.18 9.69
CA ALA A 113 -30.34 41.88 9.62
C ALA A 113 -30.52 41.34 8.17
N VAL A 114 -30.65 42.21 7.18
CA VAL A 114 -30.68 41.84 5.74
C VAL A 114 -29.31 41.35 5.27
N GLU A 115 -28.24 41.92 5.82
CA GLU A 115 -26.86 41.53 5.52
C GLU A 115 -26.51 40.14 6.09
N ILE A 116 -27.19 39.70 7.16
CA ILE A 116 -26.99 38.36 7.74
C ILE A 116 -27.44 37.26 6.78
N GLN A 117 -28.62 37.35 6.16
CA GLN A 117 -29.10 36.32 5.23
C GLN A 117 -28.22 36.24 3.97
N GLN A 118 -27.71 37.37 3.49
CA GLN A 118 -26.83 37.44 2.33
C GLN A 118 -25.38 37.02 2.67
N ALA A 119 -24.96 37.17 3.93
CA ALA A 119 -23.71 36.60 4.45
C ALA A 119 -23.75 35.06 4.43
N VAL A 120 -24.90 34.45 4.73
CA VAL A 120 -25.06 32.98 4.65
C VAL A 120 -24.87 32.47 3.22
N GLU A 121 -25.44 33.15 2.21
CA GLU A 121 -25.28 32.75 0.81
C GLU A 121 -23.82 32.89 0.34
N SER A 122 -23.16 33.98 0.72
CA SER A 122 -21.74 34.22 0.42
C SER A 122 -20.84 33.20 1.12
N LEU A 123 -21.18 32.82 2.35
CA LEU A 123 -20.50 31.77 3.11
C LEU A 123 -20.64 30.41 2.42
N ASN A 124 -21.86 30.01 2.03
CA ASN A 124 -22.10 28.74 1.34
C ASN A 124 -21.30 28.65 0.03
N ARG A 125 -21.29 29.74 -0.75
CA ARG A 125 -20.51 29.80 -2.00
C ARG A 125 -19.01 29.73 -1.75
N THR A 126 -18.53 30.38 -0.69
CA THR A 126 -17.13 30.32 -0.26
C THR A 126 -16.75 28.89 0.13
N ILE A 127 -17.55 28.26 0.99
CA ILE A 127 -17.35 26.86 1.42
C ILE A 127 -17.23 25.96 0.21
N LEU A 128 -18.16 26.06 -0.75
CA LEU A 128 -18.15 25.25 -1.96
C LEU A 128 -16.86 25.40 -2.77
N MET A 129 -16.37 26.63 -2.96
CA MET A 129 -15.12 26.89 -3.69
C MET A 129 -13.89 26.31 -2.98
N PHE A 130 -13.81 26.45 -1.66
CA PHE A 130 -12.75 25.84 -0.86
C PHE A 130 -12.81 24.31 -0.88
N ASP A 131 -14.02 23.75 -0.89
CA ASP A 131 -14.23 22.30 -0.91
C ASP A 131 -13.82 21.71 -2.27
N TYR A 132 -14.09 22.41 -3.39
CA TYR A 132 -13.56 22.03 -4.72
C TYR A 132 -12.04 22.00 -4.75
N VAL A 133 -11.39 23.05 -4.25
CA VAL A 133 -9.91 23.08 -4.20
C VAL A 133 -9.39 21.97 -3.29
N SER A 134 -9.98 21.79 -2.11
CA SER A 134 -9.54 20.76 -1.16
C SER A 134 -9.68 19.35 -1.74
N TYR A 135 -10.82 19.04 -2.37
CA TYR A 135 -11.05 17.76 -3.04
C TYR A 135 -10.01 17.51 -4.13
N GLN A 136 -9.80 18.46 -5.04
CA GLN A 136 -8.85 18.30 -6.15
C GLN A 136 -7.39 18.22 -5.68
N VAL A 137 -7.02 18.92 -4.60
CA VAL A 137 -5.70 18.79 -3.99
C VAL A 137 -5.51 17.38 -3.44
N ILE A 138 -6.49 16.84 -2.71
CA ILE A 138 -6.45 15.47 -2.17
C ILE A 138 -6.35 14.44 -3.30
N GLU A 139 -7.22 14.55 -4.31
CA GLU A 139 -7.26 13.65 -5.47
C GLU A 139 -5.90 13.64 -6.20
N LYS A 140 -5.32 14.82 -6.47
CA LYS A 140 -4.03 14.94 -7.12
C LYS A 140 -2.89 14.39 -6.26
N TYR A 141 -2.88 14.66 -4.96
CA TYR A 141 -1.89 14.10 -4.04
C TYR A 141 -1.95 12.57 -4.00
N GLN A 142 -3.15 12.01 -3.95
CA GLN A 142 -3.36 10.56 -3.97
C GLN A 142 -2.82 9.97 -5.28
N ALA A 143 -3.11 10.57 -6.43
CA ALA A 143 -2.56 10.14 -7.72
C ALA A 143 -1.01 10.16 -7.73
N LEU A 144 -0.40 11.21 -7.17
CA LEU A 144 1.07 11.30 -7.04
C LEU A 144 1.66 10.22 -6.12
N ILE A 145 1.00 9.94 -4.98
CA ILE A 145 1.40 8.89 -4.05
C ILE A 145 1.33 7.53 -4.73
N VAL A 146 0.18 7.18 -5.31
CA VAL A 146 -0.04 5.89 -6.01
C VAL A 146 0.98 5.72 -7.13
N GLY A 147 1.14 6.72 -8.01
CA GLY A 147 2.13 6.66 -9.09
C GLY A 147 3.58 6.60 -8.60
N SER A 148 3.89 7.07 -7.39
CA SER A 148 5.23 6.91 -6.80
C SER A 148 5.46 5.49 -6.26
N VAL A 149 4.42 4.87 -5.69
CA VAL A 149 4.46 3.49 -5.18
C VAL A 149 4.56 2.51 -6.34
N GLU A 150 3.74 2.68 -7.38
CA GLU A 150 3.79 1.85 -8.58
C GLU A 150 5.15 1.91 -9.27
N ARG A 151 5.76 3.09 -9.40
CA ARG A 151 7.12 3.23 -9.95
C ARG A 151 8.16 2.50 -9.09
N ARG A 152 8.08 2.59 -7.76
CA ARG A 152 8.99 1.86 -6.85
C ARG A 152 8.79 0.35 -6.94
N LEU A 153 7.55 -0.13 -6.96
CA LEU A 153 7.23 -1.54 -7.15
C LEU A 153 7.71 -2.05 -8.52
N GLY A 154 7.50 -1.28 -9.58
CA GLY A 154 8.00 -1.58 -10.92
C GLY A 154 9.53 -1.65 -10.98
N ALA A 155 10.22 -0.72 -10.31
CA ALA A 155 11.67 -0.74 -10.19
C ALA A 155 12.18 -1.95 -9.40
N ILE A 156 11.52 -2.30 -8.29
CA ILE A 156 11.82 -3.51 -7.51
C ILE A 156 11.60 -4.77 -8.35
N LYS A 157 10.47 -4.88 -9.04
CA LYS A 157 10.16 -6.00 -9.93
C LYS A 157 11.22 -6.13 -11.04
N THR A 158 11.63 -5.00 -11.63
CA THR A 158 12.67 -4.97 -12.67
C THR A 158 14.03 -5.37 -12.12
N LEU A 159 14.42 -4.88 -10.94
CA LEU A 159 15.66 -5.28 -10.25
C LEU A 159 15.65 -6.77 -9.89
N MET A 160 14.53 -7.28 -9.39
CA MET A 160 14.33 -8.71 -9.09
C MET A 160 14.37 -9.58 -10.35
N MET A 161 13.84 -9.12 -11.48
CA MET A 161 13.89 -9.83 -12.76
C MET A 161 15.29 -9.79 -13.40
N LYS A 162 16.05 -8.71 -13.19
CA LYS A 162 17.39 -8.51 -13.78
C LYS A 162 18.50 -9.23 -12.99
N GLY A 163 18.25 -9.59 -11.72
CA GLY A 163 19.19 -10.31 -10.87
C GLY A 163 18.68 -11.70 -10.45
N GLN A 164 19.08 -12.75 -11.17
CA GLN A 164 19.42 -14.06 -10.58
C GLN A 164 18.39 -14.84 -9.72
N ILE A 165 17.11 -14.46 -9.60
CA ILE A 165 16.17 -15.14 -8.68
C ILE A 165 15.60 -16.45 -9.24
N ALA A 166 15.49 -16.63 -10.56
CA ALA A 166 15.03 -17.89 -11.13
C ALA A 166 16.01 -19.06 -10.86
N GLY A 167 17.32 -18.78 -10.87
CA GLY A 167 18.37 -19.77 -10.62
C GLY A 167 18.62 -20.04 -9.14
N ILE A 168 18.66 -18.99 -8.30
CA ILE A 168 18.87 -19.12 -6.84
C ILE A 168 17.70 -19.85 -6.19
N GLY A 169 16.46 -19.56 -6.58
CA GLY A 169 15.29 -20.29 -6.08
C GLY A 169 15.33 -21.78 -6.44
N LYS A 170 15.83 -22.14 -7.62
CA LYS A 170 15.98 -23.54 -8.04
C LYS A 170 17.08 -24.26 -7.25
N LEU A 171 18.22 -23.61 -7.03
CA LEU A 171 19.33 -24.15 -6.23
C LEU A 171 18.93 -24.33 -4.76
N PHE A 172 18.27 -23.34 -4.15
CA PHE A 172 17.80 -23.42 -2.76
C PHE A 172 16.78 -24.56 -2.57
N LYS A 173 15.78 -24.67 -3.46
CA LYS A 173 14.79 -25.77 -3.43
C LYS A 173 15.49 -27.13 -3.48
N THR A 174 16.44 -27.28 -4.41
CA THR A 174 17.17 -28.54 -4.59
C THR A 174 18.07 -28.86 -3.39
N GLY A 175 18.82 -27.88 -2.88
CA GLY A 175 19.69 -28.04 -1.73
C GLY A 175 18.94 -28.39 -0.44
N LEU A 176 17.83 -27.69 -0.17
CA LEU A 176 16.99 -27.97 1.00
C LEU A 176 16.37 -29.36 0.93
N MET A 177 15.94 -29.83 -0.25
CA MET A 177 15.46 -31.20 -0.40
C MET A 177 16.54 -32.25 -0.13
N ILE A 178 17.76 -32.05 -0.63
CA ILE A 178 18.86 -33.00 -0.40
C ILE A 178 19.14 -33.14 1.10
N ILE A 179 19.16 -32.03 1.84
CA ILE A 179 19.36 -32.02 3.30
C ILE A 179 18.24 -32.80 4.00
N LEU A 180 16.98 -32.55 3.64
CA LEU A 180 15.83 -33.26 4.25
C LEU A 180 15.85 -34.76 3.96
N LEU A 181 16.22 -35.17 2.75
CA LEU A 181 16.34 -36.60 2.39
C LEU A 181 17.49 -37.29 3.11
N ILE A 182 18.64 -36.63 3.26
CA ILE A 182 19.77 -37.15 4.03
C ILE A 182 19.37 -37.30 5.51
N ALA A 183 18.75 -36.28 6.10
CA ALA A 183 18.26 -36.34 7.47
C ALA A 183 17.24 -37.48 7.68
N ALA A 184 16.34 -37.68 6.72
CA ALA A 184 15.39 -38.80 6.76
C ALA A 184 16.10 -40.16 6.69
N GLY A 185 17.10 -40.32 5.83
CA GLY A 185 17.91 -41.53 5.74
C GLY A 185 18.67 -41.84 7.03
N ILE A 186 19.29 -40.83 7.65
CA ILE A 186 19.97 -40.97 8.95
C ILE A 186 18.97 -41.41 10.03
N LEU A 187 17.79 -40.80 10.06
CA LEU A 187 16.75 -41.13 11.04
C LEU A 187 16.24 -42.57 10.86
N ILE A 188 16.05 -43.02 9.62
CA ILE A 188 15.66 -44.41 9.31
C ILE A 188 16.74 -45.36 9.80
N TYR A 189 18.01 -45.12 9.45
CA TYR A 189 19.12 -45.97 9.88
C TYR A 189 19.23 -46.03 11.41
N TYR A 190 19.18 -44.89 12.09
CA TYR A 190 19.30 -44.84 13.55
C TYR A 190 18.18 -45.62 14.25
N ASN A 191 16.93 -45.46 13.81
CA ASN A 191 15.81 -46.16 14.43
C ASN A 191 15.80 -47.66 14.12
N HIS A 192 16.11 -48.08 12.89
CA HIS A 192 16.07 -49.48 12.50
C HIS A 192 17.30 -50.28 12.94
N ALA A 193 18.51 -49.71 12.80
CA ALA A 193 19.74 -50.43 13.12
C ALA A 193 20.06 -50.42 14.62
N ILE A 194 19.79 -49.30 15.32
CA ILE A 194 20.22 -49.11 16.73
C ILE A 194 19.05 -49.31 17.70
N LEU A 195 17.93 -48.59 17.53
CA LEU A 195 16.81 -48.67 18.48
C LEU A 195 15.94 -49.92 18.31
N LYS A 196 15.86 -50.48 17.09
CA LYS A 196 15.00 -51.63 16.75
C LYS A 196 13.55 -51.44 17.20
N THR A 197 13.01 -50.23 17.01
CA THR A 197 11.62 -49.89 17.37
C THR A 197 10.83 -49.45 16.13
N GLU A 198 9.57 -49.89 16.06
CA GLU A 198 8.58 -49.29 15.16
C GLU A 198 8.11 -47.96 15.79
N GLY A 199 8.35 -46.83 15.13
CA GLY A 199 8.13 -45.52 15.75
C GLY A 199 7.37 -44.52 14.88
N LEU A 200 6.78 -43.51 15.52
CA LEU A 200 6.06 -42.37 14.94
C LEU A 200 6.94 -41.45 14.06
N PHE A 201 8.26 -41.67 14.01
CA PHE A 201 9.21 -40.83 13.29
C PHE A 201 8.93 -40.76 11.78
N THR A 202 8.26 -41.77 11.22
CA THR A 202 7.87 -41.80 9.80
C THR A 202 6.85 -40.72 9.43
N HIS A 203 6.11 -40.15 10.40
CA HIS A 203 5.25 -39.00 10.14
C HIS A 203 6.06 -37.75 9.75
N LEU A 204 7.30 -37.63 10.21
CA LEU A 204 8.18 -36.51 9.82
C LEU A 204 8.56 -36.57 8.34
N PHE A 205 8.48 -37.75 7.71
CA PHE A 205 8.78 -37.93 6.29
C PHE A 205 7.68 -37.41 5.37
N TYR A 206 6.49 -37.07 5.90
CA TYR A 206 5.50 -36.34 5.10
C TYR A 206 5.97 -34.94 4.72
N ILE A 207 6.81 -34.29 5.54
CA ILE A 207 7.33 -32.94 5.27
C ILE A 207 8.10 -32.89 3.93
N PRO A 208 9.16 -33.69 3.71
CA PRO A 208 9.86 -33.70 2.42
C PRO A 208 8.96 -34.18 1.26
N VAL A 209 8.05 -35.11 1.48
CA VAL A 209 7.12 -35.60 0.44
C VAL A 209 6.17 -34.50 -0.05
N ILE A 210 5.58 -33.75 0.88
CA ILE A 210 4.68 -32.63 0.59
C ILE A 210 5.47 -31.51 -0.10
N LEU A 211 6.62 -31.11 0.44
CA LEU A 211 7.46 -30.05 -0.14
C LEU A 211 7.93 -30.40 -1.56
N ALA A 212 8.33 -31.64 -1.81
CA ALA A 212 8.71 -32.10 -3.15
C ALA A 212 7.54 -31.97 -4.13
N SER A 213 6.33 -32.33 -3.71
CA SER A 213 5.11 -32.27 -4.52
C SER A 213 4.66 -30.83 -4.77
N ILE A 214 4.87 -29.92 -3.81
CA ILE A 214 4.62 -28.48 -3.98
C ILE A 214 5.60 -27.86 -4.97
N TRP A 215 6.90 -28.14 -4.84
CA TRP A 215 7.92 -27.49 -5.66
C TRP A 215 7.97 -28.06 -7.09
N TRP A 216 7.85 -29.38 -7.26
CA TRP A 216 8.00 -30.05 -8.56
C TRP A 216 6.70 -30.64 -9.14
N GLY A 217 5.53 -30.40 -8.54
CA GLY A 217 4.24 -30.89 -9.03
C GLY A 217 4.19 -32.42 -9.05
N LYS A 218 3.70 -33.03 -10.13
CA LYS A 218 3.67 -34.50 -10.29
C LYS A 218 5.05 -35.15 -10.18
N LYS A 219 6.13 -34.45 -10.53
CA LYS A 219 7.50 -34.99 -10.40
C LYS A 219 7.94 -35.10 -8.93
N GLY A 220 7.25 -34.48 -7.98
CA GLY A 220 7.52 -34.65 -6.55
C GLY A 220 7.26 -36.07 -6.04
N ILE A 221 6.45 -36.86 -6.76
CA ILE A 221 6.15 -38.26 -6.39
C ILE A 221 7.41 -39.14 -6.33
N PHE A 222 8.46 -38.80 -7.09
CA PHE A 222 9.73 -39.55 -7.04
C PHE A 222 10.38 -39.50 -5.66
N ALA A 223 10.26 -38.38 -4.92
CA ALA A 223 10.78 -38.28 -3.56
C ALA A 223 9.98 -39.17 -2.59
N ALA A 224 8.67 -39.28 -2.79
CA ALA A 224 7.79 -40.16 -2.01
C ALA A 224 8.12 -41.64 -2.22
N ILE A 225 8.28 -42.05 -3.48
CA ILE A 225 8.67 -43.42 -3.85
C ILE A 225 10.05 -43.74 -3.28
N PHE A 226 11.02 -42.84 -3.44
CA PHE A 226 12.37 -43.02 -2.92
C PHE A 226 12.39 -43.25 -1.40
N LEU A 227 11.71 -42.40 -0.62
CA LEU A 227 11.61 -42.56 0.83
C LEU A 227 10.87 -43.84 1.23
N GLY A 228 9.81 -44.21 0.51
CA GLY A 228 9.08 -45.45 0.74
C GLY A 228 9.93 -46.71 0.49
N VAL A 229 10.67 -46.74 -0.61
CA VAL A 229 11.60 -47.84 -0.93
C VAL A 229 12.73 -47.91 0.09
N LEU A 230 13.29 -46.76 0.48
CA LEU A 230 14.37 -46.70 1.47
C LEU A 230 13.90 -47.20 2.85
N LEU A 231 12.67 -46.86 3.26
CA LEU A 231 12.05 -47.37 4.49
C LEU A 231 11.92 -48.91 4.44
N LEU A 232 11.29 -49.45 3.39
CA LEU A 232 11.08 -50.89 3.25
C LEU A 232 12.38 -51.69 3.16
N THR A 233 13.38 -51.13 2.46
CA THR A 233 14.70 -51.76 2.32
C THR A 233 15.42 -51.80 3.67
N SER A 234 15.33 -50.73 4.46
CA SER A 234 15.89 -50.70 5.81
C SER A 234 15.21 -51.70 6.74
N HIS A 235 13.89 -51.84 6.67
CA HIS A 235 13.14 -52.84 7.44
C HIS A 235 13.60 -54.27 7.13
N LEU A 236 13.75 -54.60 5.84
CA LEU A 236 14.19 -55.93 5.40
C LEU A 236 15.60 -56.27 5.89
N LEU A 237 16.51 -55.28 5.93
CA LEU A 237 17.90 -55.49 6.31
C LEU A 237 18.12 -55.53 7.83
N PHE A 238 17.40 -54.72 8.61
CA PHE A 238 17.70 -54.53 10.04
C PHE A 238 16.61 -55.08 10.98
N LEU A 239 15.36 -55.19 10.53
CA LEU A 239 14.18 -55.55 11.34
C LEU A 239 13.54 -56.89 10.92
N THR A 240 14.34 -57.89 10.55
CA THR A 240 13.88 -59.22 10.09
C THR A 240 13.01 -60.00 11.08
N ARG A 241 12.87 -59.53 12.34
CA ARG A 241 12.05 -60.15 13.39
C ARG A 241 10.74 -59.39 13.71
N MET A 242 10.46 -58.26 13.05
CA MET A 242 9.28 -57.41 13.29
C MET A 242 8.29 -57.41 12.11
N PRO A 243 6.98 -57.25 12.37
CA PRO A 243 5.95 -57.28 11.34
C PRO A 243 6.07 -56.13 10.34
N ILE A 244 6.27 -56.46 9.06
CA ILE A 244 6.46 -55.47 7.97
C ILE A 244 5.20 -54.64 7.64
N SER A 245 4.04 -55.03 8.16
CA SER A 245 2.75 -54.44 7.80
C SER A 245 2.69 -52.93 8.07
N GLY A 246 3.31 -52.46 9.16
CA GLY A 246 3.32 -51.04 9.51
C GLY A 246 4.10 -50.18 8.51
N ASP A 247 5.26 -50.64 8.05
CA ASP A 247 6.09 -49.89 7.08
C ASP A 247 5.53 -49.93 5.67
N VAL A 248 4.87 -51.03 5.29
CA VAL A 248 4.16 -51.12 4.00
C VAL A 248 3.05 -50.10 3.93
N VAL A 249 2.20 -49.99 4.96
CA VAL A 249 1.12 -48.99 4.99
C VAL A 249 1.69 -47.57 4.90
N ARG A 250 2.77 -47.28 5.62
CA ARG A 250 3.42 -45.95 5.60
C ARG A 250 4.04 -45.62 4.25
N ALA A 251 4.72 -46.57 3.60
CA ALA A 251 5.27 -46.39 2.25
C ALA A 251 4.15 -46.11 1.24
N VAL A 252 3.03 -46.82 1.32
CA VAL A 252 1.84 -46.55 0.49
C VAL A 252 1.28 -45.16 0.76
N MET A 253 1.16 -44.75 2.04
CA MET A 253 0.69 -43.42 2.40
C MET A 253 1.57 -42.30 1.84
N PHE A 254 2.90 -42.45 1.82
CA PHE A 254 3.80 -41.46 1.18
C PHE A 254 3.46 -41.25 -0.29
N VAL A 255 3.27 -42.34 -1.04
CA VAL A 255 2.95 -42.28 -2.48
C VAL A 255 1.58 -41.64 -2.71
N VAL A 256 0.58 -41.98 -1.89
CA VAL A 256 -0.76 -41.39 -1.98
C VAL A 256 -0.72 -39.87 -1.73
N ILE A 257 -0.06 -39.44 -0.65
CA ILE A 257 0.04 -38.01 -0.29
C ILE A 257 0.80 -37.24 -1.36
N GLY A 258 1.95 -37.76 -1.82
CA GLY A 258 2.72 -37.13 -2.88
C GLY A 258 1.95 -37.03 -4.20
N GLY A 259 1.18 -38.05 -4.55
CA GLY A 259 0.35 -38.07 -5.75
C GLY A 259 -0.78 -37.04 -5.71
N VAL A 260 -1.56 -37.00 -4.62
CA VAL A 260 -2.68 -36.06 -4.46
C VAL A 260 -2.20 -34.61 -4.50
N ILE A 261 -1.15 -34.29 -3.74
CA ILE A 261 -0.61 -32.92 -3.67
C ILE A 261 0.06 -32.53 -4.99
N GLY A 262 0.79 -33.46 -5.61
CA GLY A 262 1.42 -33.24 -6.90
C GLY A 262 0.39 -32.90 -7.99
N TRP A 263 -0.75 -33.59 -7.99
CA TRP A 263 -1.85 -33.31 -8.93
C TRP A 263 -2.53 -31.97 -8.66
N LEU A 264 -2.83 -31.67 -7.39
CA LEU A 264 -3.44 -30.39 -6.99
C LEU A 264 -2.57 -29.21 -7.41
N MET A 265 -1.26 -29.28 -7.18
CA MET A 265 -0.35 -28.18 -7.49
C MET A 265 -0.14 -27.99 -8.99
N GLU A 266 -0.27 -29.03 -9.79
CA GLU A 266 -0.23 -28.90 -11.24
C GLU A 266 -1.52 -28.27 -11.80
N GLY A 267 -2.66 -28.52 -11.14
CA GLY A 267 -3.91 -27.81 -11.41
C GLY A 267 -3.79 -26.32 -11.13
N ILE A 268 -3.22 -25.94 -9.98
CA ILE A 268 -3.02 -24.53 -9.59
C ILE A 268 -2.10 -23.82 -10.58
N LYS A 269 -0.96 -24.43 -10.95
CA LYS A 269 -0.02 -23.83 -11.93
C LYS A 269 -0.67 -23.57 -13.28
N LYS A 270 -1.55 -24.47 -13.75
CA LYS A 270 -2.28 -24.25 -15.02
C LYS A 270 -3.27 -23.10 -14.96
N VAL A 271 -3.94 -22.90 -13.82
CA VAL A 271 -4.88 -21.78 -13.64
C VAL A 271 -4.13 -20.46 -13.54
N GLU A 272 -2.97 -20.43 -12.88
CA GLU A 272 -2.09 -19.26 -12.79
C GLU A 272 -1.47 -18.88 -14.15
N GLU A 273 -1.27 -19.83 -15.07
CA GLU A 273 -0.84 -19.56 -16.45
C GLU A 273 -1.98 -19.07 -17.37
N LEU A 274 -3.24 -19.29 -16.99
CA LEU A 274 -4.44 -18.88 -17.74
C LEU A 274 -4.93 -17.46 -17.38
N TYR A 275 -4.44 -16.88 -16.29
CA TYR A 275 -4.77 -15.54 -15.78
C TYR A 275 -3.57 -14.60 -15.89
#